data_AF-A0A0P7X7E1-F1
#
_entry.id   AF-A0A0P7X7E1-F1
#
_cell.length_a   1.000
_cell.length_b   1.000
_cell.length_c   1.000
_cell.angle_alpha   90.00
_cell.angle_beta   90.00
_cell.angle_gamma   90.00
#
_symmetry.space_group_name_H-M   'P 1'
#
loop_
_entity.id
_entity.type
_entity.pdbx_description
1 polymer ?
#
loop_
_entity_poly.entity_id
_entity_poly.type
_entity_poly.pdbx_seq_one_letter_code
_entity_poly.pdbx_strand_id
1 'polypeptide(L)'
;MAFFVHWCLLNREGRILESGCFDARFTRREGAVRFVLERLDAAPHYGFCAGPDYWWLSGARDGGLETRLWIDADATISAQHADAGFV
;
A
#
# COMPACT_ATOMS: atom_id res chain seq x y z
N MET A 1 8.93 14.21 13.13
CA MET A 1 8.88 13.40 11.91
C MET A 1 7.43 13.09 11.59
N ALA A 2 7.04 13.05 10.32
CA ALA A 2 5.69 12.70 9.91
C ALA A 2 5.74 11.38 9.13
N PHE A 3 4.66 10.61 9.19
CA PHE A 3 4.47 9.39 8.41
C PHE A 3 3.25 9.56 7.53
N PHE A 4 3.34 8.99 6.33
CA PHE A 4 2.34 9.03 5.28
C PHE A 4 2.03 7.61 4.83
N VAL A 5 0.79 7.36 4.44
CA VAL A 5 0.37 6.07 3.90
C VAL A 5 0.24 6.25 2.40
N HIS A 6 1.01 5.48 1.66
CA HIS A 6 1.00 5.44 0.21
C HIS A 6 0.23 4.23 -0.27
N TRP A 7 -0.26 4.31 -1.51
CA TRP A 7 -0.97 3.22 -2.13
C TRP A 7 -0.73 3.14 -3.63
N CYS A 8 -0.85 1.94 -4.18
CA CYS A 8 -0.96 1.73 -5.62
C CYS A 8 -1.91 0.58 -5.96
N LEU A 9 -2.62 0.73 -7.07
CA LEU A 9 -3.47 -0.29 -7.66
C LEU A 9 -2.69 -0.97 -8.79
N LEU A 10 -2.61 -2.29 -8.73
CA LEU A 10 -1.95 -3.12 -9.70
C LEU A 10 -2.96 -4.03 -10.41
N ASN A 11 -2.70 -4.28 -11.69
CA ASN A 11 -3.38 -5.33 -12.44
C ASN A 11 -2.71 -6.71 -12.21
N ARG A 12 -3.29 -7.75 -12.81
CA ARG A 12 -2.78 -9.13 -12.71
C ARG A 12 -1.34 -9.30 -13.23
N GLU A 13 -0.89 -8.46 -14.15
CA GLU A 13 0.49 -8.48 -14.65
C GLU A 13 1.46 -7.69 -13.76
N GLY A 14 1.01 -7.18 -12.61
CA GLY A 14 1.83 -6.38 -11.71
C GLY A 14 2.08 -4.96 -12.20
N ARG A 15 1.34 -4.48 -13.21
CA ARG A 15 1.46 -3.09 -13.69
C ARG A 15 0.63 -2.17 -12.81
N ILE A 16 1.25 -1.06 -12.40
CA ILE A 16 0.54 0.00 -11.69
C ILE A 16 -0.44 0.67 -12.66
N LEU A 17 -1.72 0.65 -12.29
CA LEU A 17 -2.78 1.37 -12.97
C LEU A 17 -2.97 2.77 -12.37
N GLU A 18 -2.84 2.87 -11.06
CA GLU A 18 -3.05 4.10 -10.30
C GLU A 18 -2.20 4.08 -9.02
N SER A 19 -1.78 5.25 -8.54
CA SER A 19 -1.05 5.37 -7.27
C SER A 19 -1.29 6.71 -6.63
N GLY A 20 -1.10 6.78 -5.32
CA GLY A 20 -1.34 7.99 -4.56
C GLY A 20 -0.78 7.92 -3.14
N CYS A 21 -0.95 9.02 -2.43
CA CYS A 21 -0.74 9.13 -1.00
C CYS A 21 -2.06 9.56 -0.36
N PHE A 22 -2.39 9.01 0.81
CA PHE A 22 -3.51 9.53 1.59
C PHE A 22 -3.15 10.89 2.19
N ASP A 23 -4.12 11.80 2.27
CA ASP A 23 -3.94 13.13 2.88
C ASP A 23 -3.64 13.07 4.39
N ALA A 24 -3.89 11.91 5.02
CA ALA A 24 -3.67 11.71 6.44
C ALA A 24 -2.17 11.75 6.79
N ARG A 25 -1.81 12.66 7.69
CA ARG A 25 -0.45 12.83 8.21
C ARG A 25 -0.37 12.34 9.65
N PHE A 26 0.51 11.38 9.91
CA PHE A 26 0.67 10.78 11.23
C PHE A 26 1.94 11.27 11.92
N THR A 27 1.85 11.58 13.21
CA THR A 27 3.02 11.98 14.02
C THR A 27 3.79 10.79 14.58
N ARG A 28 3.20 9.59 14.53
CA ARG A 28 3.75 8.31 14.99
C ARG A 28 3.44 7.21 13.98
N ARG A 29 4.36 6.26 13.78
CA ARG A 29 4.22 5.16 12.80
C ARG A 29 3.04 4.26 13.14
N GLU A 30 2.78 4.04 14.42
CA GLU A 30 1.66 3.23 14.92
C GLU A 30 0.31 3.79 14.49
N GLY A 31 0.18 5.12 14.35
CA GLY A 31 -1.02 5.75 13.84
C GLY A 31 -1.27 5.41 12.36
N ALA A 32 -0.20 5.43 11.55
CA ALA A 32 -0.26 5.05 10.15
C ALA A 32 -0.54 3.54 9.99
N VAL A 33 0.05 2.69 10.84
CA VAL A 33 -0.22 1.24 10.86
C VAL A 33 -1.69 0.98 11.19
N ARG A 34 -2.25 1.63 12.21
CA ARG A 34 -3.67 1.46 12.56
C ARG A 34 -4.58 1.87 11.40
N PHE A 35 -4.27 2.97 10.72
CA PHE A 35 -5.01 3.41 9.54
C PHE A 35 -4.96 2.42 8.37
N VAL A 36 -3.85 1.68 8.21
CA VAL A 36 -3.75 0.58 7.24
C VAL A 36 -4.62 -0.60 7.69
N LEU A 37 -4.51 -1.03 8.95
CA LEU A 37 -5.28 -2.15 9.49
C LEU A 37 -6.80 -1.95 9.36
N GLU A 38 -7.29 -0.73 9.61
CA GLU A 38 -8.70 -0.36 9.41
C GLU A 38 -9.18 -0.58 7.96
N ARG A 39 -8.30 -0.41 6.96
CA ARG A 39 -8.62 -0.68 5.55
C ARG A 39 -8.56 -2.16 5.21
N LEU A 40 -7.65 -2.89 5.83
CA LEU A 40 -7.52 -4.33 5.62
C LEU A 40 -8.73 -5.10 6.17
N ASP A 41 -9.32 -4.62 7.27
CA ASP A 41 -10.52 -5.22 7.87
C ASP A 41 -11.74 -5.22 6.92
N ALA A 42 -11.77 -4.26 5.98
CA ALA A 42 -12.81 -4.18 4.95
C ALA A 42 -12.54 -5.10 3.73
N ALA A 43 -11.36 -5.72 3.63
CA ALA A 43 -10.96 -6.49 2.45
C ALA A 43 -11.16 -8.00 2.65
N PRO A 44 -11.73 -8.72 1.66
CA PRO A 44 -11.93 -10.17 1.77
C PRO A 44 -10.61 -10.97 1.72
N HIS A 45 -9.58 -10.41 1.09
CA HIS A 45 -8.26 -11.00 0.97
C HIS A 45 -7.18 -9.95 1.22
N TYR A 46 -6.26 -10.25 2.12
CA TYR A 46 -5.13 -9.38 2.41
C TYR A 46 -3.91 -10.16 2.93
N GLY A 47 -2.76 -9.50 2.91
CA GLY A 47 -1.53 -10.02 3.49
C GLY A 47 -0.47 -8.94 3.65
N PHE A 48 0.71 -9.35 4.11
CA PHE A 48 1.85 -8.46 4.33
C PHE A 48 3.12 -9.07 3.74
N CYS A 49 3.85 -8.28 2.97
CA CYS A 49 5.13 -8.66 2.37
C CYS A 49 6.27 -7.99 3.13
N ALA A 50 6.99 -8.79 3.93
CA ALA A 50 8.03 -8.28 4.83
C ALA A 50 9.28 -7.76 4.12
N GLY A 51 9.57 -8.18 2.88
CA GLY A 51 10.75 -7.73 2.14
C GLY A 51 10.66 -6.25 1.77
N PRO A 52 9.78 -5.89 0.83
CA PRO A 52 9.50 -4.50 0.45
C PRO A 52 8.59 -3.72 1.43
N ASP A 53 8.25 -4.29 2.60
CA ASP A 53 7.45 -3.70 3.70
C ASP A 53 6.13 -3.06 3.21
N TYR A 54 5.28 -3.85 2.56
CA TYR A 54 3.94 -3.42 2.15
C TYR A 54 2.85 -4.40 2.56
N TRP A 55 1.65 -3.88 2.79
CA TRP A 55 0.41 -4.65 2.88
C TRP A 55 -0.24 -4.72 1.51
N TRP A 56 -0.81 -5.86 1.17
CA TRP A 56 -1.63 -6.00 -0.04
C TRP A 56 -3.04 -6.41 0.33
N LEU A 57 -4.00 -5.99 -0.49
CA LEU A 57 -5.39 -6.39 -0.40
C LEU A 57 -5.98 -6.56 -1.80
N SER A 58 -6.91 -7.50 -1.93
CA SER A 58 -7.62 -7.76 -3.18
C SER A 58 -9.10 -8.02 -2.92
N GLY A 59 -9.95 -7.50 -3.80
CA GLY A 59 -11.39 -7.75 -3.78
C GLY A 59 -11.78 -9.14 -4.29
N ALA A 60 -10.87 -9.82 -5.02
CA ALA A 60 -11.14 -11.12 -5.62
C ALA A 60 -9.96 -12.08 -5.40
N ARG A 61 -10.27 -13.35 -5.15
CA ARG A 61 -9.27 -14.37 -4.82
C ARG A 61 -8.31 -14.68 -5.98
N ASP A 62 -8.71 -14.36 -7.21
CA ASP A 62 -7.93 -14.54 -8.42
C ASP A 62 -6.88 -13.44 -8.65
N GLY A 63 -6.86 -12.39 -7.82
CA GLY A 63 -5.85 -11.34 -7.88
C GLY A 63 -5.92 -10.51 -9.16
N GLY A 64 -7.10 -10.41 -9.79
CA GLY A 64 -7.26 -9.59 -10.99
C GLY A 64 -6.89 -8.12 -10.78
N LEU A 65 -7.12 -7.62 -9.56
CA LEU A 65 -6.69 -6.31 -9.07
C LEU A 65 -6.16 -6.44 -7.64
N GLU A 66 -5.02 -5.83 -7.37
CA GLU A 66 -4.38 -5.79 -6.05
C GLU A 66 -4.10 -4.34 -5.67
N THR A 67 -4.43 -3.95 -4.45
CA THR A 67 -3.99 -2.67 -3.89
C THR A 67 -2.87 -2.92 -2.89
N ARG A 68 -1.75 -2.22 -3.06
CA ARG A 68 -0.64 -2.22 -2.09
C ARG A 68 -0.65 -0.95 -1.28
N LEU A 69 -0.26 -1.07 -0.01
CA LEU A 69 -0.20 0.00 0.98
C LEU A 69 1.17 -0.06 1.67
N TRP A 70 1.83 1.07 1.85
CA TRP A 70 3.06 1.15 2.64
C TRP A 70 3.16 2.49 3.37
N ILE A 71 4.10 2.58 4.31
CA ILE A 71 4.26 3.74 5.17
C ILE A 71 5.65 4.32 4.94
N ASP A 72 5.73 5.62 4.64
CA ASP A 72 6.98 6.35 4.47
C ASP A 72 6.99 7.64 5.29
N ALA A 73 8.18 8.19 5.54
CA ALA A 73 8.36 9.50 6.16
C ALA A 73 8.29 10.65 5.15
N ASP A 74 8.29 10.34 3.85
CA ASP A 74 8.06 11.27 2.75
C ASP A 74 6.63 11.15 2.22
N ALA A 75 6.02 12.29 1.86
CA ALA A 75 4.72 12.35 1.19
C ALA A 75 4.85 12.14 -0.33
N THR A 76 6.07 12.21 -0.86
CA THR A 76 6.38 11.86 -2.24
C THR A 76 6.40 10.35 -2.38
N ILE A 77 5.70 9.82 -3.37
CA ILE A 77 5.72 8.40 -3.68
C ILE A 77 7.15 8.03 -4.08
N SER A 78 7.81 7.21 -3.26
CA SER A 78 9.16 6.75 -3.56
C SER A 78 9.16 5.90 -4.83
N ALA A 79 10.12 6.17 -5.74
CA ALA A 79 10.30 5.39 -6.96
C ALA A 79 10.52 3.89 -6.68
N GLN A 80 11.02 3.55 -5.49
CA GLN A 80 11.21 2.16 -5.04
C GLN A 80 9.89 1.35 -4.98
N HIS A 81 8.75 2.04 -4.88
CA HIS A 81 7.41 1.43 -4.84
C HIS A 81 6.56 1.78 -6.07
N ALA A 82 6.89 2.85 -6.79
CA ALA A 82 6.28 3.22 -8.08
C ALA A 82 6.84 2.39 -9.26
N ASP A 83 8.10 1.96 -9.18
CA ASP A 83 8.74 1.03 -10.12
C ASP A 83 8.66 -0.41 -9.60
N ALA A 84 7.50 -0.78 -9.06
CA ALA A 84 7.15 -2.15 -8.74
C ALA A 84 6.98 -3.01 -10.01
N GLY A 85 7.90 -2.89 -10.98
CA GLY A 85 8.26 -3.97 -11.89
C GLY A 85 8.90 -5.10 -11.10
N PHE A 86 8.08 -5.84 -10.35
CA PHE A 86 8.46 -7.09 -9.73
C PHE A 86 8.77 -8.08 -10.85
N VAL A 87 10.06 -8.21 -11.17
CA VAL A 87 10.62 -9.40 -11.80
C VAL A 87 10.64 -10.53 -10.77
#